data_AF-Q7KAL5-F1
#
_entry.id   AF-Q7KAL5-F1
#
_cell.length_a   1.000
_cell.length_b   1.000
_cell.length_c   1.000
_cell.angle_alpha   90.00
_cell.angle_beta   90.00
_cell.angle_gamma   90.00
#
_symmetry.space_group_name_H-M   'P 1'
#
loop_
_entity.id
_entity.type
_entity.pdbx_description
1 polymer ?
#
loop_
_entity_poly.entity_id
_entity_poly.type
_entity_poly.pdbx_seq_one_letter_code
_entity_poly.pdbx_strand_id
1 'polypeptide(L)' 'RHLHKRVLRESIQGITKPAIRRLARRGGVKRISQLIYDETRNVLRSFLENVVR' A
#
# COMPACT_ATOMS: atom_id res chain seq x y z
N ARG A 1 17.18 -26.40 13.72
CA ARG A 1 16.58 -25.06 13.49
C ARG A 1 15.89 -25.09 12.13
N HIS A 2 14.57 -25.28 12.08
CA HIS A 2 13.83 -25.21 10.83
C HIS A 2 13.88 -23.78 10.30
N LEU A 3 14.64 -23.57 9.22
CA LEU A 3 14.64 -22.33 8.48
C LEU A 3 13.28 -22.21 7.80
N HIS A 4 12.36 -21.47 8.42
CA HIS A 4 11.20 -20.96 7.72
C HIS A 4 11.71 -20.01 6.62
N LYS A 5 11.87 -20.53 5.39
CA LYS A 5 12.07 -19.70 4.21
C LYS A 5 10.90 -18.71 4.18
N ARG A 6 11.17 -17.41 4.39
CA ARG A 6 10.16 -16.37 4.22
C ARG A 6 9.76 -16.39 2.76
N VAL A 7 8.61 -16.98 2.48
CA VAL A 7 8.00 -16.90 1.16
C VAL A 7 7.80 -15.41 0.88
N LEU A 8 8.43 -14.92 -0.19
CA LEU A 8 8.28 -13.55 -0.67
C LEU A 8 6.85 -13.42 -1.19
N ARG A 9 5.93 -13.05 -0.30
CA ARG A 9 4.56 -12.69 -0.66
C ARG A 9 4.55 -11.26 -1.17
N GLU A 10 3.62 -10.98 -2.08
CA GLU A 10 3.38 -9.61 -2.53
C GLU A 10 3.08 -8.71 -1.32
N SER A 11 4.06 -7.87 -0.96
CA SER A 11 3.99 -7.05 0.25
C SER A 11 3.04 -5.87 0.11
N ILE A 12 2.55 -5.62 -1.11
CA ILE A 12 1.69 -4.49 -1.43
C ILE A 12 0.34 -4.51 -0.69
N GLN A 13 -0.18 -5.71 -0.41
CA GLN A 13 -1.39 -5.88 0.40
C GLN A 13 -1.18 -5.55 1.88
N GLY A 14 0.08 -5.47 2.33
CA GLY A 14 0.44 -4.96 3.66
C GLY A 14 0.07 -3.49 3.86
N ILE A 15 -0.14 -2.74 2.77
CA ILE A 15 -0.74 -1.41 2.80
C ILE A 15 -2.27 -1.59 2.92
N THR A 16 -2.74 -1.63 4.16
CA THR A 16 -4.14 -1.96 4.48
C THR A 16 -5.11 -0.80 4.20
N LYS A 17 -6.39 -1.11 3.97
CA LYS A 17 -7.44 -0.09 3.74
C LYS A 17 -7.51 0.97 4.86
N PRO A 18 -7.38 0.64 6.17
CA PRO A 18 -7.30 1.64 7.23
C PRO A 18 -6.08 2.57 7.11
N ALA A 19 -4.92 2.08 6.68
CA ALA A 19 -3.73 2.91 6.47
C ALA A 19 -3.96 3.94 5.35
N ILE A 20 -4.52 3.49 4.22
CA ILE A 20 -4.90 4.38 3.10
C ILE A 20 -5.91 5.43 3.56
N ARG A 21 -6.93 5.02 4.35
CA ARG A 21 -7.87 5.98 4.93
C ARG A 21 -7.18 7.01 5.81
N ARG A 22 -6.26 6.62 6.69
CA ARG A 22 -5.52 7.57 7.55
C ARG A 22 -4.73 8.59 6.72
N LEU A 23 -4.07 8.15 5.64
CA LEU A 23 -3.36 9.04 4.72
C LEU A 23 -4.31 10.02 4.03
N ALA A 24 -5.40 9.52 3.46
CA ALA A 24 -6.39 10.36 2.80
C ALA A 24 -7.06 11.36 3.76
N ARG A 25 -7.36 10.95 5.00
CA ARG A 25 -7.87 11.86 6.04
C ARG A 25 -6.88 12.95 6.40
N ARG A 26 -5.59 12.60 6.53
CA ARG A 26 -4.52 13.59 6.75
C ARG A 26 -4.45 14.62 5.61
N GLY A 27 -4.71 14.18 4.38
CA GLY A 27 -4.81 15.06 3.20
C GLY A 27 -6.14 15.81 3.05
N GLY A 28 -7.04 15.78 4.04
CA GLY A 28 -8.32 16.50 3.99
C GLY A 28 -9.41 15.84 3.14
N VAL A 29 -9.22 14.59 2.71
CA VAL A 29 -10.20 13.89 1.86
C VAL A 29 -11.43 13.49 2.69
N LYS A 30 -12.61 14.01 2.30
CA LYS A 30 -13.90 13.79 3.01
C LYS A 30 -14.59 12.47 2.66
N ARG A 31 -14.52 12.00 1.41
CA ARG A 31 -15.10 10.71 0.96
C ARG A 31 -14.12 10.01 0.04
N ILE A 32 -14.10 8.68 0.08
CA ILE A 32 -13.15 7.85 -0.67
C ILE A 32 -13.96 6.73 -1.36
N SER A 33 -13.76 6.56 -2.66
CA SER A 33 -14.35 5.46 -3.44
C SER A 33 -13.62 4.13 -3.16
N GLN A 34 -14.30 3.00 -3.35
CA GLN A 34 -13.70 1.68 -3.16
C GLN A 34 -12.50 1.43 -4.10
N LEU A 35 -12.54 1.96 -5.32
CA LEU A 35 -11.46 1.77 -6.31
C LEU A 35 -10.13 2.42 -5.87
N ILE A 36 -10.18 3.42 -4.99
CA ILE A 36 -8.99 4.15 -4.52
C ILE A 36 -8.04 3.25 -3.73
N TYR A 37 -8.52 2.17 -3.11
CA TYR A 37 -7.63 1.30 -2.32
C TYR A 37 -6.59 0.59 -3.18
N ASP A 38 -6.98 0.11 -4.35
CA ASP A 38 -6.07 -0.60 -5.25
C ASP A 38 -5.25 0.39 -6.08
N GLU A 39 -5.86 1.50 -6.51
CA GLU A 39 -5.16 2.57 -7.22
C GLU A 39 -4.02 3.17 -6.37
N THR A 40 -4.29 3.46 -5.08
CA THR A 40 -3.28 4.01 -4.17
C THR A 40 -2.08 3.06 -4.02
N ARG A 41 -2.31 1.74 -4.04
CA ARG A 41 -1.24 0.74 -3.96
C ARG A 41 -0.38 0.75 -5.22
N ASN A 42 -1.00 0.82 -6.39
CA ASN A 42 -0.28 0.88 -7.65
C ASN A 42 0.59 2.14 -7.71
N VAL A 43 0.01 3.31 -7.40
CA VAL A 43 0.74 4.58 -7.37
C VAL A 43 1.91 4.54 -6.38
N LEU A 44 1.69 4.00 -5.17
CA LEU A 44 2.75 3.88 -4.16
C LEU A 44 3.87 2.94 -4.62
N ARG A 45 3.55 1.82 -5.27
CA ARG A 45 4.54 0.91 -5.84
C ARG A 45 5.38 1.63 -6.90
N SER A 46 4.75 2.25 -7.89
CA SER A 46 5.45 2.97 -8.96
C SER A 46 6.32 4.11 -8.43
N PHE A 47 5.83 4.85 -7.43
CA PHE A 47 6.61 5.89 -6.76
C PHE A 47 7.88 5.32 -6.11
N LEU A 48 7.75 4.23 -5.34
CA LEU A 48 8.90 3.61 -4.68
C LEU A 48 9.87 2.97 -5.66
N GLU A 49 9.39 2.36 -6.74
CA GLU A 49 10.23 1.83 -7.82
C GLU A 49 11.08 2.93 -8.45
N ASN A 50 10.51 4.12 -8.68
CA ASN A 50 11.24 5.26 -9.24
C ASN A 50 12.23 5.89 -8.26
N VAL A 51 11.95 5.84 -6.95
CA VAL A 51 12.80 6.47 -5.92
C VAL A 51 13.95 5.57 -5.48
N VAL A 52 13.73 4.25 -5.45
CA VAL A 52 14.70 3.27 -4.91
C VAL A 52 15.62 2.72 -6.01
N ARG A 53 15.21 2.79 -7.28
CA ARG A 53 16.06 2.45 -8.42
C ARG A 53 17.20 3.44 -8.60
#